data_AF-A0A355T2A7-F1
#
_entry.id   AF-A0A355T2A7-F1
#
_cell.length_a   1.000
_cell.length_b   1.000
_cell.length_c   1.000
_cell.angle_alpha   90.00
_cell.angle_beta   90.00
_cell.angle_gamma   90.00
#
_symmetry.space_group_name_H-M   'P 1'
#
loop_
_entity.id
_entity.type
_entity.pdbx_description
1 polymer ?
#
loop_
_entity_poly.entity_id
_entity_poly.type
_entity_poly.pdbx_seq_one_letter_code
_entity_poly.pdbx_strand_id
1 'polypeptide(L)'
;CNAGFMRILTSGFVKNWHNRQLNIHPSLLPAFKGLHVHDRVLESGVRLTGATVHFVRDEMDEGPIVAQVAVPVNADDTVETLTARVLEAEHQIYPMAVRLVAEGKARVQGERVTIQGMPDSKTGPLFVPALS
;
A
#
# COMPACT_ATOMS: atom_id res chain seq x y z
N CYS A 1 3.39 -6.36 12.35
CA CYS A 1 2.47 -5.62 11.45
C CYS A 1 2.34 -4.21 11.99
N ASN A 2 2.60 -3.21 11.16
CA ASN A 2 2.38 -1.81 11.48
C ASN A 2 1.10 -1.35 10.79
N ALA A 3 0.09 -0.96 11.57
CA ALA A 3 -1.16 -0.34 11.12
C ALA A 3 -1.30 1.00 11.85
N GLY A 4 -0.97 2.11 11.20
CA GLY A 4 -0.95 3.43 11.82
C GLY A 4 0.20 3.65 12.83
N PHE A 5 1.35 2.99 12.65
CA PHE A 5 2.50 3.18 13.54
C PHE A 5 3.30 4.43 13.16
N MET A 6 3.02 5.55 13.85
CA MET A 6 3.59 6.88 13.57
C MET A 6 4.96 7.11 14.23
N ARG A 7 5.86 6.12 14.20
CA ARG A 7 7.23 6.26 14.72
C ARG A 7 8.25 5.62 13.78
N ILE A 8 9.37 6.32 13.60
CA ILE A 8 10.52 5.76 12.89
C ILE A 8 11.15 4.66 13.76
N LEU A 9 11.27 3.47 13.20
CA LEU A 9 11.96 2.35 13.85
C LEU A 9 13.47 2.52 13.69
N THR A 10 14.23 2.16 14.72
CA THR A 10 15.69 2.22 14.64
C THR A 10 16.20 1.22 13.60
N SER A 11 17.26 1.57 12.86
CA SER A 11 17.82 0.70 11.81
C SER A 11 18.23 -0.68 12.36
N GLY A 12 18.69 -0.76 13.60
CA GLY A 12 18.98 -2.04 14.26
C GLY A 12 17.75 -2.93 14.41
N PHE A 13 16.59 -2.35 14.73
CA PHE A 13 15.33 -3.09 14.79
C PHE A 13 14.90 -3.58 13.40
N VAL A 14 14.88 -2.68 12.41
CA VAL A 14 14.46 -3.01 11.04
C VAL A 14 15.31 -4.14 10.45
N LYS A 15 16.64 -4.08 10.62
CA LYS A 15 17.56 -5.13 10.15
C LYS A 15 17.26 -6.50 10.76
N ASN A 16 16.96 -6.56 12.05
CA ASN A 16 16.61 -7.80 12.74
C ASN A 16 15.28 -8.40 12.24
N TRP A 17 14.40 -7.57 11.70
CA TRP A 17 13.09 -7.95 11.15
C TRP A 17 13.04 -7.90 9.62
N HIS A 18 14.20 -7.91 8.96
CA HIS A 18 14.30 -7.86 7.50
C HIS A 18 13.47 -8.97 6.84
N ASN A 19 12.60 -8.59 5.89
CA ASN A 19 11.62 -9.48 5.22
C ASN A 19 10.62 -10.18 6.15
N ARG A 20 10.42 -9.68 7.37
CA ARG A 20 9.47 -10.25 8.36
C ARG A 20 8.46 -9.22 8.88
N GLN A 21 8.67 -7.94 8.60
CA GLN A 21 7.79 -6.86 9.03
C GLN A 21 7.04 -6.26 7.84
N LEU A 22 5.71 -6.19 7.96
CA LEU A 22 4.83 -5.53 7.00
C LEU A 22 4.30 -4.22 7.55
N ASN A 23 4.18 -3.23 6.67
CA ASN A 23 3.51 -1.95 6.89
C ASN A 23 2.43 -1.75 5.83
N ILE A 24 1.36 -1.02 6.18
CA ILE A 24 0.40 -0.49 5.22
C ILE A 24 0.55 1.03 5.17
N HIS A 25 0.57 1.57 3.95
CA HIS A 25 0.72 2.99 3.68
C HIS A 25 -0.46 3.50 2.83
N PRO A 26 -1.10 4.63 3.17
CA PRO A 26 -2.36 5.09 2.56
C PRO A 26 -2.17 5.78 1.20
N SER A 27 -1.27 5.28 0.36
CA SER A 27 -1.12 5.70 -1.04
C SER A 27 -0.77 4.52 -1.96
N LEU A 28 -0.79 4.78 -3.27
CA LEU A 28 -0.15 3.92 -4.27
C LEU A 28 1.35 4.24 -4.35
N LEU A 29 2.15 3.60 -3.49
CA LEU A 29 3.61 3.74 -3.52
C LEU A 29 4.18 3.37 -4.91
N PRO A 30 5.24 4.07 -5.36
CA PRO A 30 6.08 5.01 -4.61
C PRO A 30 5.55 6.45 -4.50
N ALA A 31 4.34 6.74 -4.98
CA ALA A 31 3.76 8.08 -4.87
C ALA A 31 3.36 8.42 -3.43
N PHE A 32 3.46 9.69 -3.03
CA PHE A 32 3.00 10.22 -1.74
C PHE A 32 3.52 9.47 -0.49
N LYS A 33 4.84 9.20 -0.42
CA LYS A 33 5.53 8.71 0.79
C LYS A 33 5.42 9.70 1.95
N GLY A 34 5.49 9.24 3.20
CA GLY A 34 5.49 10.13 4.36
C GLY A 34 4.10 10.53 4.86
N LEU A 35 4.01 11.66 5.57
CA LEU A 35 2.79 12.10 6.27
C LEU A 35 1.85 12.93 5.37
N HIS A 36 0.65 13.27 5.87
CA HIS A 36 -0.33 14.12 5.18
C HIS A 36 -0.60 13.66 3.74
N VAL A 37 -0.80 12.35 3.59
CA VAL A 37 -0.93 11.71 2.28
C VAL A 37 -2.18 12.19 1.56
N HIS A 38 -3.33 12.18 2.24
CA HIS A 38 -4.61 12.53 1.64
C HIS A 38 -4.70 14.01 1.26
N ASP A 39 -4.14 14.91 2.08
CA ASP A 39 -4.02 16.35 1.73
C ASP A 39 -3.27 16.51 0.40
N ARG A 40 -2.07 15.92 0.30
CA ARG A 40 -1.25 15.99 -0.91
C ARG A 40 -1.88 15.31 -2.12
N VAL A 41 -2.63 14.22 -1.92
CA VAL A 41 -3.38 13.56 -2.99
C VAL A 41 -4.42 14.52 -3.56
N LEU A 42 -5.22 15.18 -2.71
CA LEU A 42 -6.23 16.13 -3.16
C LEU A 42 -5.60 17.35 -3.85
N GLU A 43 -4.55 17.92 -3.26
CA GLU A 43 -3.81 19.05 -3.84
C GLU A 43 -3.22 18.74 -5.22
N SER A 44 -2.78 17.50 -5.44
CA SER A 44 -2.16 17.09 -6.71
C SER A 44 -3.16 16.93 -7.87
N GLY A 45 -4.46 16.80 -7.57
CA GLY A 45 -5.50 16.60 -8.58
C GLY A 45 -5.49 15.22 -9.25
N VAL A 46 -4.81 14.21 -8.70
CA VAL A 46 -4.85 12.83 -9.22
C VAL A 46 -6.27 12.27 -9.16
N ARG A 47 -6.62 11.40 -10.11
CA ARG A 47 -7.93 10.71 -10.16
C ARG A 47 -7.96 9.37 -9.42
N LEU A 48 -6.79 8.87 -9.06
CA LEU A 48 -6.60 7.58 -8.41
C LEU A 48 -5.60 7.73 -7.27
N THR A 49 -5.94 7.16 -6.12
CA THR A 49 -5.02 6.88 -5.01
C THR A 49 -5.30 5.46 -4.51
N GLY A 50 -4.91 5.12 -3.29
CA GLY A 50 -5.09 3.77 -2.79
C GLY A 50 -4.34 3.51 -1.51
N ALA A 51 -4.06 2.25 -1.25
CA ALA A 51 -3.17 1.82 -0.18
C ALA A 51 -2.19 0.76 -0.69
N THR A 52 -1.02 0.71 -0.06
CA THR A 52 0.05 -0.23 -0.37
C THR A 52 0.48 -0.99 0.87
N VAL A 53 0.49 -2.32 0.79
CA VAL A 53 1.13 -3.17 1.80
C VAL A 53 2.53 -3.53 1.30
N HIS A 54 3.55 -3.29 2.12
CA HIS A 54 4.94 -3.53 1.75
C HIS A 54 5.76 -4.06 2.94
N PHE A 55 6.90 -4.67 2.66
CA PHE A 55 7.89 -4.99 3.68
C PHE A 55 8.59 -3.73 4.16
N VAL A 56 8.95 -3.66 5.45
CA VAL A 56 9.67 -2.52 6.01
C VAL A 56 11.16 -2.57 5.61
N ARG A 57 11.71 -1.38 5.37
CA ARG A 57 13.14 -1.10 5.11
C ARG A 57 13.60 0.05 6.00
N ASP A 58 14.91 0.30 6.00
CA ASP A 58 15.50 1.44 6.73
C ASP A 58 15.01 2.75 6.10
N GLU A 59 14.96 2.80 4.77
CA GLU A 59 14.32 3.86 4.01
C GLU A 59 12.79 3.77 4.12
N MET A 60 12.18 4.92 4.46
CA MET A 60 10.75 5.02 4.68
C MET A 60 9.95 4.74 3.40
N ASP A 61 8.97 3.84 3.50
CA ASP A 61 8.02 3.51 2.42
C ASP A 61 8.70 3.05 1.11
N GLU A 62 9.86 2.38 1.21
CA GLU A 62 10.65 1.94 0.04
C GLU A 62 10.74 0.42 -0.14
N GLY A 63 10.20 -0.36 0.80
CA GLY A 63 10.38 -1.80 0.74
C GLY A 63 9.52 -2.53 -0.30
N PRO A 64 9.83 -3.81 -0.55
CA PRO A 64 9.14 -4.62 -1.54
C PRO A 64 7.63 -4.66 -1.32
N ILE A 65 6.87 -4.28 -2.36
CA ILE A 65 5.42 -4.21 -2.35
C ILE A 65 4.82 -5.62 -2.42
N VAL A 66 3.94 -5.93 -1.48
CA VAL A 66 3.19 -7.20 -1.43
C VAL A 66 1.87 -7.07 -2.17
N ALA A 67 1.14 -5.98 -1.94
CA ALA A 67 -0.18 -5.77 -2.53
C ALA A 67 -0.49 -4.27 -2.63
N GLN A 68 -1.27 -3.89 -3.63
CA GLN A 68 -1.85 -2.54 -3.77
C GLN A 68 -3.35 -2.62 -4.08
N VAL A 69 -4.10 -1.65 -3.58
CA VAL A 69 -5.51 -1.43 -3.91
C VAL A 69 -5.67 0.00 -4.36
N ALA A 70 -6.35 0.22 -5.47
CA ALA A 70 -6.63 1.55 -6.01
C ALA A 70 -8.06 1.97 -5.65
N VAL A 71 -8.25 3.24 -5.32
CA VAL A 71 -9.54 3.88 -5.07
C VAL A 71 -9.65 5.18 -5.87
N PRO A 72 -10.85 5.55 -6.35
CA PRO A 72 -11.05 6.82 -7.05
C PRO A 72 -10.93 8.00 -6.09
N VAL A 73 -10.44 9.12 -6.64
CA VAL A 73 -10.50 10.45 -6.03
C VAL A 73 -11.61 11.23 -6.74
N ASN A 74 -12.70 11.50 -6.02
CA ASN A 74 -13.85 12.22 -6.54
C ASN A 74 -13.60 13.73 -6.53
N ALA A 75 -14.31 14.45 -7.40
CA ALA A 75 -14.10 15.89 -7.55
C ALA A 75 -14.49 16.71 -6.31
N ASP A 76 -15.39 16.18 -5.50
CA ASP A 76 -15.94 16.77 -4.28
C ASP A 76 -15.36 16.14 -2.99
N ASP A 77 -14.32 15.30 -3.12
CA ASP A 77 -13.68 14.71 -1.95
C ASP A 77 -13.08 15.79 -1.04
N THR A 78 -13.42 15.70 0.24
CA THR A 78 -12.64 16.27 1.33
C THR A 78 -11.60 15.25 1.82
N VAL A 79 -10.63 15.72 2.62
CA VAL A 79 -9.64 14.86 3.26
C VAL A 79 -10.31 13.73 4.03
N GLU A 80 -11.38 14.03 4.77
CA GLU A 80 -12.13 13.06 5.57
C GLU A 80 -12.79 11.99 4.70
N THR A 81 -13.47 12.39 3.62
CA THR A 81 -14.16 11.45 2.72
C THR A 81 -13.18 10.54 1.97
N LEU A 82 -12.04 11.08 1.54
CA LEU A 82 -10.98 10.29 0.89
C LEU A 82 -10.30 9.35 1.89
N THR A 83 -10.00 9.83 3.11
CA THR A 83 -9.41 9.02 4.18
C THR A 83 -10.31 7.83 4.52
N ALA A 84 -11.62 8.04 4.68
CA ALA A 84 -12.56 6.96 4.96
C ALA A 84 -12.59 5.90 3.85
N ARG A 85 -12.60 6.33 2.58
CA ARG A 85 -12.56 5.42 1.43
C ARG A 85 -11.26 4.61 1.35
N VAL A 86 -10.11 5.25 1.60
CA VAL A 86 -8.83 4.54 1.64
C VAL A 86 -8.80 3.55 2.81
N LEU A 87 -9.27 3.95 3.99
CA LEU A 87 -9.33 3.09 5.18
C LEU A 87 -10.19 1.82 4.95
N GLU A 88 -11.33 1.95 4.27
CA GLU A 88 -12.13 0.77 3.87
C GLU A 88 -11.34 -0.18 2.97
N ALA A 89 -10.56 0.35 2.03
CA ALA A 89 -9.69 -0.45 1.17
C ALA A 89 -8.52 -1.09 1.95
N GLU A 90 -7.95 -0.37 2.93
CA GLU A 90 -6.91 -0.88 3.84
C GLU A 90 -7.38 -2.12 4.62
N HIS A 91 -8.61 -2.07 5.16
CA HIS A 91 -9.23 -3.18 5.88
C HIS A 91 -9.36 -4.45 5.04
N GLN A 92 -9.44 -4.33 3.71
CA GLN A 92 -9.50 -5.47 2.80
C GLN A 92 -8.12 -5.99 2.42
N ILE A 93 -7.23 -5.08 2.01
CA ILE A 93 -5.93 -5.48 1.45
C ILE A 93 -4.97 -5.97 2.53
N TYR A 94 -5.02 -5.41 3.74
CA TYR A 94 -4.02 -5.74 4.75
C TYR A 94 -4.12 -7.20 5.22
N PRO A 95 -5.30 -7.73 5.60
CA PRO A 95 -5.46 -9.13 5.96
C PRO A 95 -5.10 -10.07 4.81
N MET A 96 -5.43 -9.72 3.56
CA MET A 96 -5.09 -10.50 2.38
C MET A 96 -3.57 -10.61 2.19
N ALA A 97 -2.84 -9.49 2.28
CA ALA A 97 -1.38 -9.48 2.19
C ALA A 97 -0.71 -10.26 3.33
N VAL A 98 -1.20 -10.08 4.57
CA VAL A 98 -0.72 -10.85 5.74
C VAL A 98 -0.92 -12.35 5.52
N ARG A 99 -2.09 -12.76 5.02
CA ARG A 99 -2.39 -14.16 4.71
C ARG A 99 -1.44 -14.73 3.66
N LEU A 100 -1.18 -14.00 2.57
CA LEU A 100 -0.26 -14.44 1.52
C LEU A 100 1.16 -14.68 2.05
N VAL A 101 1.65 -13.79 2.92
CA VAL A 101 2.97 -13.93 3.55
C VAL A 101 2.99 -15.06 4.56
N ALA A 102 1.95 -15.18 5.41
CA ALA A 102 1.85 -16.22 6.43
C ALA A 102 1.73 -17.64 5.84
N GLU A 103 1.03 -17.79 4.70
CA GLU A 103 0.93 -19.05 3.96
C GLU A 103 2.21 -19.35 3.12
N GLY A 104 3.22 -18.47 3.16
CA GLY A 104 4.46 -18.61 2.40
C GLY A 104 4.28 -18.46 0.87
N LYS A 105 3.13 -17.93 0.44
CA LYS A 105 2.78 -17.70 -0.98
C LYS A 105 3.39 -16.41 -1.51
N ALA A 106 3.56 -15.39 -0.68
CA ALA A 106 4.29 -14.17 -1.03
C ALA A 106 5.70 -14.20 -0.42
N ARG A 107 6.73 -14.12 -1.27
CA ARG A 107 8.14 -14.17 -0.85
C ARG A 107 8.96 -13.09 -1.52
N VAL A 108 9.86 -12.49 -0.76
CA VAL A 108 10.84 -11.53 -1.28
C VAL A 108 11.94 -12.27 -2.06
N GLN A 109 12.15 -11.90 -3.32
CA GLN A 109 13.25 -12.30 -4.17
C GLN A 109 14.00 -11.04 -4.64
N GLY A 110 15.22 -10.83 -4.15
CA GLY A 110 15.88 -9.52 -4.26
C GLY A 110 15.08 -8.44 -3.53
N GLU A 111 14.77 -7.33 -4.20
CA GLU A 111 13.90 -6.26 -3.66
C GLU A 111 12.49 -6.27 -4.30
N ARG A 112 12.01 -7.45 -4.70
CA ARG A 112 10.66 -7.64 -5.24
C ARG A 112 9.94 -8.78 -4.54
N VAL A 113 8.61 -8.74 -4.51
CA VAL A 113 7.79 -9.85 -4.02
C VAL A 113 7.33 -10.69 -5.21
N THR A 114 7.50 -12.01 -5.06
CA THR A 114 6.91 -13.02 -5.94
C THR A 114 5.73 -13.67 -5.23
N ILE A 115 4.62 -13.85 -5.94
CA ILE A 115 3.40 -14.45 -5.39
C ILE A 115 3.12 -15.77 -6.13
N GLN A 116 3.12 -16.87 -5.38
CA GLN A 116 2.85 -18.20 -5.92
C GLN A 116 1.39 -18.31 -6.38
N GLY A 117 1.18 -18.79 -7.60
CA GLY A 117 -0.15 -18.98 -8.17
C GLY A 117 -0.89 -17.67 -8.42
N MET A 118 -0.17 -16.54 -8.47
CA MET A 118 -0.72 -15.30 -8.99
C MET A 118 -1.15 -15.56 -10.44
N PRO A 119 -2.45 -15.47 -10.77
CA PRO A 119 -2.86 -15.61 -12.15
C PRO A 119 -2.18 -14.51 -12.97
N ASP A 120 -1.74 -14.83 -14.20
CA ASP A 120 -1.42 -13.80 -15.19
C ASP A 120 -2.54 -12.77 -15.15
N SER A 121 -2.19 -11.49 -14.95
CA SER A 121 -3.14 -10.46 -14.54
C SER A 121 -4.34 -10.42 -15.49
N LYS A 122 -5.45 -11.07 -15.11
CA LYS A 122 -6.72 -10.99 -15.82
C LYS A 122 -7.41 -9.64 -15.58
N THR A 123 -6.84 -8.81 -14.70
CA THR A 123 -7.27 -7.44 -14.47
C THR A 123 -6.83 -6.60 -15.66
N GLY A 124 -7.80 -6.23 -16.50
CA GLY A 124 -7.60 -5.19 -17.50
C GLY A 124 -7.22 -3.83 -16.87
N PRO A 125 -6.96 -2.82 -17.70
CA PRO A 125 -6.72 -1.46 -17.21
C PRO A 125 -7.87 -0.95 -16.34
N LEU A 126 -7.54 -0.23 -15.27
CA LEU A 126 -8.49 0.49 -14.44
C LEU A 126 -8.67 1.90 -15.00
N PHE A 127 -9.90 2.26 -15.38
CA PHE A 127 -10.24 3.58 -15.89
C PHE A 127 -10.91 4.41 -14.80
N VAL A 128 -10.40 5.63 -14.57
CA VAL A 128 -11.09 6.65 -13.76
C VAL A 128 -11.08 7.99 -14.51
N PRO A 129 -12.25 8.53 -14.89
CA PRO A 129 -13.58 7.93 -14.72
C PRO A 129 -13.73 6.61 -15.49
N ALA A 130 -14.65 5.75 -15.04
CA ALA A 130 -14.92 4.48 -15.70
C ALA A 130 -15.38 4.70 -17.15
N LEU A 131 -15.03 3.79 -18.05
CA LEU A 131 -15.58 3.79 -19.42
C LEU A 131 -17.09 3.52 -19.35
N SER A 132 -17.85 4.27 -20.14
CA SER A 132 -19.29 4.08 -20.36
C SER A 132 -19.61 2.75 -21.01
#